data_AF-A0A9E5Z1P9-F1
#
_entry.id   AF-A0A9E5Z1P9-F1
#
_cell.length_a   1.000
_cell.length_b   1.000
_cell.length_c   1.000
_cell.angle_alpha   90.00
_cell.angle_beta   90.00
_cell.angle_gamma   90.00
#
_symmetry.space_group_name_H-M   'P 1'
#
loop_
_entity.id
_entity.type
_entity.pdbx_description
1 polymer ?
#
loop_
_entity_poly.entity_id
_entity_poly.type
_entity_poly.pdbx_seq_one_letter_code
_entity_poly.pdbx_strand_id
1 'polypeptide(L)'
;MNSISVSDLTLRPPEQVMASARIGSFHPTRISFVRSLIRRMARESWHIERPVFDLSDDGYGAAVYRVVTPMGPVSLVCFSNEIDDDDRTDRVIAERWDTAFTLVAGDADAATIERLRQNAPLQEAGRFQPGDLVLSRANKSMRLFAHFVDRLSAGQQPDIAQALNVGYLMRTTAVYGNGKLGMSDLAHVFSGGIFHRPYEAEMLAVYLIRLFSFDMADHIARSRSPEKAVALDDEIKRALGVGNATGLGMAPFLLGHPTLFNNW
;
A
#
# COMPACT_ATOMS: atom_id res chain seq x y z
N MET A 1 12.58 -20.10 34.22
CA MET A 1 11.54 -19.22 33.65
C MET A 1 10.21 -19.91 33.86
N ASN A 2 9.32 -19.35 34.68
CA ASN A 2 8.01 -19.97 34.95
C ASN A 2 7.18 -19.97 33.65
N SER A 3 6.83 -21.16 33.17
CA SER A 3 5.87 -21.34 32.08
C SER A 3 4.47 -20.99 32.60
N ILE A 4 3.95 -19.82 32.22
CA ILE A 4 2.53 -19.51 32.43
C ILE A 4 1.75 -20.40 31.47
N SER A 5 0.90 -21.29 32.00
CA SER A 5 -0.04 -22.05 31.18
C SER A 5 -1.13 -21.12 30.68
N VAL A 6 -1.58 -21.29 29.42
CA VAL A 6 -2.69 -20.50 28.86
C VAL A 6 -3.98 -20.68 29.68
N SER A 7 -4.12 -21.80 30.40
CA SER A 7 -5.22 -22.05 31.34
C SER A 7 -5.24 -21.12 32.55
N ASP A 8 -4.10 -20.50 32.89
CA ASP A 8 -3.96 -19.66 34.07
C ASP A 8 -4.24 -18.18 33.76
N LEU A 9 -4.54 -17.87 32.50
CA LEU A 9 -4.91 -16.53 32.06
C LEU A 9 -6.42 -16.37 32.18
N THR A 10 -6.85 -15.51 33.09
CA THR A 10 -8.25 -15.06 33.14
C THR A 10 -8.60 -14.37 31.82
N LEU A 11 -9.42 -15.03 31.00
CA LEU A 11 -9.91 -14.45 29.75
C LEU A 11 -10.84 -13.28 30.06
N ARG A 12 -10.78 -12.24 29.23
CA ARG A 12 -11.73 -11.12 29.31
C ARG A 12 -13.13 -11.62 28.88
N PRO A 13 -14.21 -11.16 29.54
CA PRO A 13 -15.56 -11.59 29.21
C PRO A 13 -15.94 -11.21 27.77
N PRO A 14 -16.77 -12.01 27.07
CA PRO A 14 -17.19 -11.75 25.69
C PRO A 14 -17.77 -10.36 25.49
N GLU A 15 -18.55 -9.84 26.44
CA GLU A 15 -19.14 -8.49 26.40
C GLU A 15 -18.08 -7.38 26.27
N GLN A 16 -16.86 -7.62 26.78
CA GLN A 16 -15.75 -6.68 26.73
C GLN A 16 -14.89 -6.82 25.45
N VAL A 17 -14.84 -8.02 24.85
CA VAL A 17 -14.00 -8.28 23.66
C VAL A 17 -14.78 -8.33 22.35
N MET A 18 -16.07 -8.66 22.39
CA MET A 18 -16.96 -8.80 21.24
C MET A 18 -17.85 -7.57 21.01
N ALA A 19 -17.53 -6.42 21.61
CA ALA A 19 -18.25 -5.17 21.35
C ALA A 19 -17.94 -4.66 19.93
N SER A 20 -18.94 -4.29 19.13
CA SER A 20 -18.75 -3.84 17.75
C SER A 20 -17.76 -2.69 17.60
N ALA A 21 -17.76 -1.74 18.55
CA ALA A 21 -16.79 -0.65 18.59
C ALA A 21 -15.34 -1.13 18.78
N ARG A 22 -15.13 -2.26 19.48
CA ARG A 22 -13.82 -2.89 19.65
C ARG A 22 -13.45 -3.81 18.51
N ILE A 23 -14.39 -4.61 17.99
CA ILE A 23 -14.18 -5.46 16.81
C ILE A 23 -13.84 -4.60 15.59
N GLY A 24 -14.55 -3.48 15.39
CA GLY A 24 -14.25 -2.51 14.34
C GLY A 24 -12.91 -1.78 14.54
N SER A 25 -12.38 -1.76 15.76
CA SER A 25 -11.09 -1.19 16.11
C SER A 25 -10.03 -2.25 16.44
N PHE A 26 -10.24 -3.52 16.09
CA PHE A 26 -9.34 -4.59 16.54
C PHE A 26 -7.96 -4.38 15.92
N HIS A 27 -7.00 -4.09 16.79
CA HIS A 27 -5.63 -3.83 16.36
C HIS A 27 -4.94 -5.10 15.89
N PRO A 28 -3.93 -4.98 15.01
CA PRO A 28 -3.28 -6.13 14.40
C PRO A 28 -2.65 -7.07 15.46
N THR A 29 -3.09 -8.32 15.49
CA THR A 29 -2.51 -9.37 16.34
C THR A 29 -1.17 -9.86 15.76
N ARG A 30 -0.53 -10.85 16.40
CA ARG A 30 0.67 -11.52 15.84
C ARG A 30 0.41 -12.19 14.48
N ILE A 31 -0.85 -12.37 14.09
CA ILE A 31 -1.28 -12.96 12.81
C ILE A 31 -1.29 -11.89 11.69
N SER A 32 -1.03 -10.62 12.00
CA SER A 32 -0.93 -9.56 10.98
C SER A 32 0.22 -9.80 10.01
N PHE A 33 -0.10 -9.96 8.72
CA PHE A 33 0.87 -10.06 7.63
C PHE A 33 1.78 -8.83 7.58
N VAL A 34 1.20 -7.63 7.65
CA VAL A 34 1.94 -6.35 7.65
C VAL A 34 2.94 -6.27 8.80
N ARG A 35 2.51 -6.54 10.05
CA ARG A 35 3.40 -6.43 11.21
C ARG A 35 4.53 -7.46 11.16
N SER A 36 4.21 -8.65 10.68
CA SER A 36 5.18 -9.73 10.50
C SER A 36 6.22 -9.39 9.43
N LEU A 37 5.81 -8.71 8.36
CA LEU A 37 6.70 -8.20 7.33
C LEU A 37 7.56 -7.03 7.86
N ILE A 38 6.95 -6.00 8.45
CA ILE A 38 7.69 -4.82 8.97
C ILE A 38 8.76 -5.23 9.99
N ARG A 39 8.42 -6.13 10.92
CA ARG A 39 9.40 -6.65 11.89
C ARG A 39 10.54 -7.41 11.22
N ARG A 40 10.24 -8.13 10.13
CA ARG A 40 11.25 -8.83 9.35
C ARG A 40 12.16 -7.84 8.63
N MET A 41 11.59 -6.87 7.92
CA MET A 41 12.32 -5.78 7.25
C MET A 41 13.29 -5.09 8.23
N ALA A 42 12.83 -4.79 9.45
CA ALA A 42 13.65 -4.19 10.48
C ALA A 42 14.77 -5.12 10.98
N ARG A 43 14.48 -6.41 11.21
CA ARG A 43 15.48 -7.40 11.67
C ARG A 43 16.55 -7.70 10.62
N GLU A 44 16.15 -7.72 9.35
CA GLU A 44 17.02 -8.01 8.20
C GLU A 44 17.62 -6.73 7.61
N SER A 45 17.40 -5.57 8.25
CA SER A 45 17.93 -4.26 7.84
C SER A 45 17.65 -3.93 6.37
N TRP A 46 16.43 -4.19 5.91
CA TRP A 46 16.02 -3.86 4.55
C TRP A 46 16.13 -2.35 4.34
N HIS A 47 16.67 -1.96 3.19
CA HIS A 47 16.85 -0.55 2.83
C HIS A 47 15.94 -0.18 1.66
N ILE A 48 15.33 1.00 1.72
CA ILE A 48 14.45 1.51 0.66
C ILE A 48 15.12 2.71 0.04
N GLU A 49 15.38 2.61 -1.26
CA GLU A 49 15.95 3.63 -2.11
C GLU A 49 14.87 4.12 -3.07
N ARG A 50 15.06 5.34 -3.58
CA ARG A 50 14.16 5.92 -4.58
C ARG A 50 14.97 6.36 -5.81
N PRO A 51 15.48 5.40 -6.61
CA PRO A 51 16.39 5.70 -7.72
C PRO A 51 15.75 6.53 -8.84
N VAL A 52 14.42 6.50 -8.97
CA VAL A 52 13.68 7.31 -9.93
C VAL A 52 12.59 8.08 -9.18
N PHE A 53 12.54 9.39 -9.37
CA PHE A 53 11.47 10.25 -8.90
C PHE A 53 11.27 11.39 -9.89
N ASP A 54 10.72 11.03 -11.04
CA ASP A 54 10.49 11.90 -12.19
C ASP A 54 9.01 12.26 -12.24
N LEU A 55 8.61 13.15 -11.32
CA LEU A 55 7.28 13.73 -11.26
C LEU A 55 7.35 15.20 -11.65
N SER A 56 6.38 15.66 -12.44
CA SER A 56 6.14 17.07 -12.71
C SER A 56 5.82 17.83 -11.42
N ASP A 57 5.75 19.15 -11.49
CA ASP A 57 5.37 20.01 -10.36
C ASP A 57 3.97 19.72 -9.83
N ASP A 58 3.09 19.20 -10.68
CA ASP A 58 1.74 18.75 -10.32
C ASP A 58 1.70 17.28 -9.85
N GLY A 59 2.84 16.61 -9.81
CA GLY A 59 2.99 15.25 -9.30
C GLY A 59 2.66 14.15 -10.32
N TYR A 60 2.69 14.44 -11.61
CA TYR A 60 2.44 13.46 -12.68
C TYR A 60 3.76 12.93 -13.25
N GLY A 61 3.83 11.63 -13.55
CA GLY A 61 5.05 11.00 -14.06
C GLY A 61 5.30 9.63 -13.46
N ALA A 62 6.57 9.30 -13.22
CA ALA A 62 6.99 7.99 -12.73
C ALA A 62 7.94 8.07 -11.53
N ALA A 63 7.81 7.12 -10.61
CA ALA A 63 8.76 6.92 -9.53
C ALA A 63 9.08 5.43 -9.38
N VAL A 64 10.25 5.12 -8.83
CA VAL A 64 10.65 3.75 -8.50
C VAL A 64 11.15 3.72 -7.07
N TYR A 65 10.59 2.82 -6.27
CA TYR A 65 11.10 2.47 -4.94
C TYR A 65 11.79 1.12 -5.01
N ARG A 66 13.10 1.12 -4.81
CA ARG A 66 13.92 -0.08 -4.80
C ARG A 66 14.13 -0.52 -3.36
N VAL A 67 13.75 -1.75 -3.04
CA VAL A 67 13.92 -2.33 -1.71
C VAL A 67 15.05 -3.36 -1.75
N VAL A 68 16.13 -3.06 -1.06
CA VAL A 68 17.29 -3.95 -0.91
C VAL A 68 17.00 -4.95 0.20
N THR A 69 17.00 -6.24 -0.14
CA THR A 69 16.82 -7.35 0.79
C THR A 69 18.07 -8.24 0.82
N PRO A 70 18.24 -9.11 1.82
CA PRO A 70 19.34 -10.07 1.85
C PRO A 70 19.38 -11.03 0.65
N MET A 71 18.24 -11.25 0.00
CA MET A 71 18.09 -12.19 -1.13
C MET A 71 18.15 -11.48 -2.50
N GLY A 72 18.37 -10.16 -2.52
CA GLY A 72 18.34 -9.34 -3.74
C GLY A 72 17.28 -8.25 -3.71
N PRO A 73 17.25 -7.35 -4.71
CA PRO A 73 16.30 -6.25 -4.75
C PRO A 73 14.91 -6.68 -5.21
N VAL A 74 13.92 -5.91 -4.79
CA VAL A 74 12.56 -5.89 -5.34
C VAL A 74 12.16 -4.42 -5.55
N SER A 75 11.49 -4.11 -6.64
CA SER A 75 11.21 -2.71 -7.01
C SER A 75 9.72 -2.45 -7.17
N LEU A 76 9.20 -1.36 -6.60
CA LEU A 76 7.87 -0.86 -6.91
C LEU A 76 8.00 0.24 -7.97
N VAL A 77 7.41 0.01 -9.14
CA VAL A 77 7.25 1.02 -10.19
C VAL A 77 5.91 1.72 -10.00
N CYS A 78 5.94 3.04 -9.91
CA CYS A 78 4.78 3.89 -9.66
C CYS A 78 4.56 4.80 -10.88
N PHE A 79 3.31 4.90 -11.33
CA PHE A 79 2.87 5.88 -12.32
C PHE A 79 1.79 6.75 -11.70
N SER A 80 1.87 8.06 -11.96
CA SER A 80 0.88 9.06 -11.56
C SER A 80 0.43 9.81 -12.81
N ASN A 81 -0.87 9.80 -13.08
CA ASN A 81 -1.47 10.33 -14.30
C ASN A 81 -2.37 11.52 -13.99
N GLU A 82 -2.44 12.44 -14.94
CA GLU A 82 -3.48 13.45 -14.97
C GLU A 82 -4.79 12.82 -15.45
N ILE A 83 -5.86 13.09 -14.73
CA ILE A 83 -7.21 12.62 -15.02
C ILE A 83 -8.15 13.77 -14.75
N ASP A 84 -9.06 14.02 -15.69
CA ASP A 84 -10.15 14.98 -15.54
C ASP A 84 -11.06 14.58 -14.37
N ASP A 85 -11.57 15.57 -13.63
CA ASP A 85 -12.40 15.31 -12.45
C ASP A 85 -13.64 14.44 -12.75
N ASP A 86 -14.21 14.58 -13.94
CA ASP A 86 -15.39 13.83 -14.39
C ASP A 86 -15.09 12.34 -14.70
N ASP A 87 -13.83 11.99 -14.97
CA ASP A 87 -13.38 10.62 -15.22
C ASP A 87 -13.05 9.87 -13.91
N ARG A 88 -13.04 10.56 -12.76
CA ARG A 88 -12.65 9.96 -11.48
C ARG A 88 -13.79 9.18 -10.85
N THR A 89 -13.56 7.89 -10.66
CA THR A 89 -14.49 7.01 -9.92
C THR A 89 -13.77 6.09 -8.96
N ASP A 90 -14.30 6.00 -7.73
CA ASP A 90 -13.75 5.16 -6.65
C ASP A 90 -14.10 3.67 -6.79
N ARG A 91 -14.66 3.26 -7.93
CA ARG A 91 -15.13 1.90 -8.17
C ARG A 91 -14.05 1.02 -8.78
N VAL A 92 -14.13 -0.28 -8.51
CA VAL A 92 -13.21 -1.28 -9.07
C VAL A 92 -13.30 -1.38 -10.59
N ILE A 93 -14.46 -1.02 -11.13
CA ILE A 93 -14.75 -1.00 -12.56
C ILE A 93 -14.35 0.32 -13.24
N ALA A 94 -13.62 1.22 -12.55
CA ALA A 94 -13.11 2.43 -13.16
C ALA A 94 -12.27 2.09 -14.41
N GLU A 95 -12.30 2.94 -15.43
CA GLU A 95 -11.43 2.79 -16.61
C GLU A 95 -10.09 3.52 -16.43
N ARG A 96 -10.04 4.48 -15.50
CA ARG A 96 -8.88 5.33 -15.21
C ARG A 96 -8.66 5.45 -13.69
N TRP A 97 -7.41 5.55 -13.29
CA TRP A 97 -6.98 5.73 -11.90
C TRP A 97 -5.85 6.74 -11.82
N ASP A 98 -5.85 7.58 -10.78
CA ASP A 98 -4.81 8.59 -10.61
C ASP A 98 -3.41 7.95 -10.62
N THR A 99 -3.30 6.72 -10.12
CA THR A 99 -2.02 6.03 -10.00
C THR A 99 -2.12 4.53 -10.29
N ALA A 100 -1.03 3.98 -10.83
CA ALA A 100 -0.85 2.54 -11.04
C ALA A 100 0.53 2.11 -10.50
N PHE A 101 0.58 0.90 -9.94
CA PHE A 101 1.74 0.39 -9.23
C PHE A 101 1.99 -1.05 -9.61
N THR A 102 3.25 -1.41 -9.90
CA THR A 102 3.65 -2.80 -10.07
C THR A 102 4.89 -3.09 -9.24
N LEU A 103 4.81 -4.11 -8.37
CA LEU A 103 5.97 -4.65 -7.65
C LEU A 103 6.62 -5.71 -8.54
N VAL A 104 7.90 -5.55 -8.86
CA VAL A 104 8.67 -6.46 -9.71
C VAL A 104 9.83 -7.08 -8.96
N ALA A 105 10.14 -8.33 -9.28
CA ALA A 105 11.37 -8.97 -8.81
C ALA A 105 12.59 -8.29 -9.44
N GLY A 106 13.61 -8.00 -8.63
CA GLY A 106 14.84 -7.37 -9.10
C GLY A 106 14.75 -5.84 -9.23
N ASP A 107 15.67 -5.30 -10.01
CA ASP A 107 15.73 -3.88 -10.36
C ASP A 107 14.73 -3.56 -11.48
N ALA A 108 14.14 -2.37 -11.45
CA ALA A 108 13.30 -1.86 -12.52
C ALA A 108 14.13 -0.95 -13.44
N ASP A 109 14.64 -1.49 -14.53
CA ASP A 109 15.34 -0.73 -15.56
C ASP A 109 14.37 0.08 -16.45
N ALA A 110 14.93 0.91 -17.35
CA ALA A 110 14.14 1.75 -18.24
C ALA A 110 13.17 0.95 -19.13
N ALA A 111 13.57 -0.25 -19.59
CA ALA A 111 12.74 -1.12 -20.39
C ALA A 111 11.54 -1.68 -19.59
N THR A 112 11.77 -2.05 -18.33
CA THR A 112 10.74 -2.49 -17.40
C THR A 112 9.75 -1.36 -17.11
N ILE A 113 10.25 -0.16 -16.83
CA ILE A 113 9.41 1.02 -16.58
C ILE A 113 8.54 1.32 -17.79
N GLU A 114 9.10 1.36 -19.00
CA GLU A 114 8.33 1.67 -20.21
C GLU A 114 7.28 0.59 -20.53
N ARG A 115 7.65 -0.69 -20.42
CA ARG A 115 6.69 -1.79 -20.58
C ARG A 115 5.53 -1.67 -19.59
N LEU A 116 5.83 -1.40 -18.32
CA LEU A 116 4.81 -1.28 -17.29
C LEU A 116 3.96 -0.02 -17.46
N ARG A 117 4.52 1.07 -17.97
CA ARG A 117 3.77 2.30 -18.29
C ARG A 117 2.63 1.99 -19.26
N GLN A 118 2.89 1.13 -20.24
CA GLN A 118 1.91 0.73 -21.25
C GLN A 118 0.88 -0.29 -20.74
N ASN A 119 1.17 -1.03 -19.66
CA ASN A 119 0.37 -2.19 -19.23
C ASN A 119 -0.33 -2.02 -17.88
N ALA A 120 0.32 -1.39 -16.89
CA ALA A 120 -0.21 -1.26 -15.54
C ALA A 120 -1.57 -0.52 -15.48
N PRO A 121 -1.80 0.55 -16.27
CA PRO A 121 -3.11 1.21 -16.32
C PRO A 121 -4.19 0.38 -17.01
N LEU A 122 -3.83 -0.50 -17.94
CA LEU A 122 -4.78 -1.26 -18.75
C LEU A 122 -5.38 -2.41 -17.94
N GLN A 123 -6.68 -2.32 -17.64
CA GLN A 123 -7.39 -3.14 -16.65
C GLN A 123 -7.17 -4.65 -16.79
N GLU A 124 -7.99 -5.34 -17.60
CA GLU A 124 -7.82 -6.74 -18.01
C GLU A 124 -7.08 -6.87 -19.35
N ALA A 125 -6.96 -5.74 -20.06
CA ALA A 125 -6.22 -5.65 -21.32
C ALA A 125 -4.70 -5.58 -21.12
N GLY A 126 -4.22 -5.24 -19.91
CA GLY A 126 -2.80 -5.24 -19.60
C GLY A 126 -2.18 -6.64 -19.68
N ARG A 127 -0.89 -6.69 -19.99
CA ARG A 127 -0.09 -7.92 -20.04
C ARG A 127 1.09 -7.80 -19.08
N PHE A 128 1.20 -8.80 -18.21
CA PHE A 128 2.25 -8.89 -17.21
C PHE A 128 3.13 -10.11 -17.46
N GLN A 129 4.29 -10.12 -16.83
CA GLN A 129 5.31 -11.14 -16.97
C GLN A 129 5.54 -11.88 -15.64
N PRO A 130 6.20 -13.05 -15.64
CA PRO A 130 6.49 -13.79 -14.40
C PRO A 130 7.33 -13.02 -13.36
N GLY A 131 8.03 -11.96 -13.77
CA GLY A 131 8.74 -11.05 -12.86
C GLY A 131 7.87 -9.98 -12.20
N ASP A 132 6.63 -9.78 -12.68
CA ASP A 132 5.67 -8.86 -12.09
C ASP A 132 4.92 -9.59 -10.98
N LEU A 133 5.12 -9.16 -9.73
CA LEU A 133 4.67 -9.87 -8.53
C LEU A 133 3.30 -9.37 -8.04
N VAL A 134 3.09 -8.06 -8.08
CA VAL A 134 1.89 -7.41 -7.57
C VAL A 134 1.50 -6.26 -8.49
N LEU A 135 0.20 -6.12 -8.76
CA LEU A 135 -0.40 -4.97 -9.44
C LEU A 135 -1.39 -4.28 -8.49
N SER A 136 -1.31 -2.97 -8.39
CA SER A 136 -2.28 -2.16 -7.67
C SER A 136 -2.58 -0.88 -8.44
N ARG A 137 -3.79 -0.34 -8.25
CA ARG A 137 -4.20 0.95 -8.80
C ARG A 137 -4.91 1.72 -7.71
N ALA A 138 -4.72 3.03 -7.66
CA ALA A 138 -5.26 3.85 -6.58
C ALA A 138 -5.70 5.23 -7.06
N ASN A 139 -6.65 5.79 -6.32
CA ASN A 139 -7.07 7.19 -6.45
C ASN A 139 -6.60 7.98 -5.23
N LYS A 140 -6.34 9.27 -5.45
CA LYS A 140 -6.06 10.23 -4.38
C LYS A 140 -7.35 10.51 -3.60
N SER A 141 -7.23 10.65 -2.29
CA SER A 141 -8.32 11.19 -1.46
C SER A 141 -8.42 12.69 -1.73
N MET A 142 -9.09 13.09 -2.81
CA MET A 142 -9.00 14.44 -3.40
C MET A 142 -9.02 15.59 -2.39
N ARG A 143 -10.02 15.61 -1.50
CA ARG A 143 -10.17 16.67 -0.49
C ARG A 143 -9.04 16.66 0.54
N LEU A 144 -8.64 15.48 1.02
CA LEU A 144 -7.59 15.36 2.02
C LEU A 144 -6.21 15.62 1.43
N PHE A 145 -5.95 15.10 0.23
CA PHE A 145 -4.71 15.28 -0.48
C PHE A 145 -4.46 16.75 -0.80
N ALA A 146 -5.47 17.45 -1.34
CA ALA A 146 -5.38 18.90 -1.58
C ALA A 146 -5.11 19.67 -0.29
N HIS A 147 -5.84 19.36 0.79
CA HIS A 147 -5.59 19.97 2.10
C HIS A 147 -4.14 19.77 2.55
N PHE A 148 -3.61 18.55 2.45
CA PHE A 148 -2.22 18.27 2.84
C PHE A 148 -1.24 19.11 2.02
N VAL A 149 -1.34 19.10 0.70
CA VAL A 149 -0.46 19.89 -0.17
C VAL A 149 -0.54 21.38 0.18
N ASP A 150 -1.74 21.94 0.32
CA ASP A 150 -1.93 23.36 0.62
C ASP A 150 -1.30 23.77 1.96
N ARG A 151 -1.47 22.94 3.00
CA ARG A 151 -0.89 23.19 4.33
C ARG A 151 0.63 23.11 4.29
N LEU A 152 1.16 22.05 3.68
CA LEU A 152 2.60 21.84 3.57
C LEU A 152 3.27 22.96 2.76
N SER A 153 2.70 23.37 1.61
CA SER A 153 3.16 24.53 0.83
C SER A 153 3.12 25.84 1.62
N ALA A 154 2.13 25.99 2.52
CA ALA A 154 2.04 27.14 3.39
C ALA A 154 3.01 27.11 4.58
N GLY A 155 3.89 26.11 4.67
CA GLY A 155 4.85 25.92 5.76
C GLY A 155 4.20 25.43 7.06
N GLN A 156 3.06 24.76 6.96
CA GLN A 156 2.24 24.33 8.10
C GLN A 156 1.94 22.83 8.01
N GLN A 157 1.76 22.17 9.15
CA GLN A 157 1.29 20.79 9.16
C GLN A 157 -0.24 20.73 8.94
N PRO A 158 -0.75 19.64 8.31
CA PRO A 158 -2.19 19.40 8.20
C PRO A 158 -2.81 19.09 9.57
N ASP A 159 -4.12 19.29 9.69
CA ASP A 159 -4.84 18.96 10.92
C ASP A 159 -4.89 17.43 11.13
N ILE A 160 -4.31 16.97 12.25
CA ILE A 160 -4.27 15.55 12.60
C ILE A 160 -5.67 14.95 12.79
N ALA A 161 -6.65 15.72 13.29
CA ALA A 161 -8.01 15.23 13.48
C ALA A 161 -8.67 14.94 12.11
N GLN A 162 -8.46 15.82 11.14
CA GLN A 162 -8.93 15.61 9.77
C GLN A 162 -8.19 14.44 9.09
N ALA A 163 -6.88 14.34 9.32
CA ALA A 163 -6.06 13.22 8.85
C ALA A 163 -6.58 11.87 9.37
N LEU A 164 -6.90 11.79 10.66
CA LEU A 164 -7.40 10.58 11.32
C LEU A 164 -8.84 10.22 10.92
N ASN A 165 -9.68 11.21 10.60
CA ASN A 165 -11.06 10.95 10.19
C ASN A 165 -11.15 10.20 8.86
N VAL A 166 -10.22 10.45 7.93
CA VAL A 166 -10.14 9.74 6.63
C VAL A 166 -9.13 8.60 6.68
N GLY A 167 -7.95 8.83 7.25
CA GLY A 167 -6.94 7.81 7.53
C GLY A 167 -6.02 7.43 6.37
N TYR A 168 -6.15 8.04 5.18
CA TYR A 168 -5.29 7.75 4.02
C TYR A 168 -5.23 8.91 3.02
N LEU A 169 -4.09 9.07 2.33
CA LEU A 169 -3.94 9.98 1.18
C LEU A 169 -4.29 9.32 -0.15
N MET A 170 -4.11 8.01 -0.25
CA MET A 170 -4.45 7.20 -1.42
C MET A 170 -5.32 6.01 -1.03
N ARG A 171 -6.26 5.68 -1.90
CA ARG A 171 -7.14 4.52 -1.77
C ARG A 171 -6.89 3.57 -2.92
N THR A 172 -6.35 2.40 -2.62
CA THR A 172 -6.20 1.35 -3.62
C THR A 172 -7.57 0.75 -3.96
N THR A 173 -7.72 0.42 -5.22
CA THR A 173 -8.89 -0.28 -5.73
C THR A 173 -8.82 -1.76 -5.33
N ALA A 174 -7.70 -2.38 -5.66
CA ALA A 174 -7.37 -3.76 -5.32
C ALA A 174 -5.85 -3.93 -5.35
N VAL A 175 -5.36 -4.96 -4.68
CA VAL A 175 -3.96 -5.39 -4.71
C VAL A 175 -3.95 -6.81 -5.25
N TYR A 176 -3.60 -6.95 -6.52
CA TYR A 176 -3.62 -8.22 -7.24
C TYR A 176 -2.25 -8.88 -7.23
N GLY A 177 -2.22 -10.20 -7.07
CA GLY A 177 -1.05 -11.04 -7.18
C GLY A 177 -1.45 -12.46 -7.58
N ASN A 178 -0.56 -13.42 -7.38
CA ASN A 178 -0.82 -14.86 -7.53
C ASN A 178 -1.43 -15.25 -8.90
N GLY A 179 -0.70 -15.01 -9.98
CA GLY A 179 -1.07 -15.47 -11.33
C GLY A 179 -2.10 -14.61 -12.04
N LYS A 180 -2.76 -13.68 -11.33
CA LYS A 180 -3.76 -12.79 -11.92
C LYS A 180 -3.13 -11.94 -13.04
N LEU A 181 -3.83 -11.85 -14.18
CA LEU A 181 -3.39 -11.08 -15.36
C LEU A 181 -2.04 -11.54 -15.97
N GLY A 182 -1.62 -12.78 -15.72
CA GLY A 182 -0.35 -13.32 -16.20
C GLY A 182 0.87 -12.93 -15.37
N MET A 183 0.65 -12.34 -14.19
CA MET A 183 1.70 -12.11 -13.19
C MET A 183 2.24 -13.42 -12.61
N SER A 184 3.30 -13.30 -11.81
CA SER A 184 3.86 -14.41 -11.04
C SER A 184 2.82 -15.13 -10.18
N ASP A 185 2.79 -16.47 -10.23
CA ASP A 185 2.02 -17.26 -9.28
C ASP A 185 2.72 -17.38 -7.92
N LEU A 186 1.98 -17.80 -6.89
CA LEU A 186 2.50 -17.86 -5.53
C LEU A 186 3.71 -18.80 -5.39
N ALA A 187 3.77 -19.90 -6.15
CA ALA A 187 4.87 -20.84 -6.08
C ALA A 187 6.15 -20.21 -6.64
N HIS A 188 6.05 -19.48 -7.75
CA HIS A 188 7.17 -18.75 -8.34
C HIS A 188 7.62 -17.60 -7.42
N VAL A 189 6.68 -16.82 -6.86
CA VAL A 189 7.01 -15.78 -5.86
C VAL A 189 7.81 -16.36 -4.69
N PHE A 190 7.40 -17.53 -4.17
CA PHE A 190 8.11 -18.17 -3.05
C PHE A 190 9.46 -18.76 -3.44
N SER A 191 9.59 -19.27 -4.67
CA SER A 191 10.86 -19.80 -5.18
C SER A 191 11.94 -18.73 -5.26
N GLY A 192 11.55 -17.45 -5.40
CA GLY A 192 12.47 -16.31 -5.40
C GLY A 192 13.10 -16.00 -4.04
N GLY A 193 12.65 -16.64 -2.95
CA GLY A 193 13.28 -16.58 -1.62
C GLY A 193 13.08 -15.28 -0.84
N ILE A 194 12.80 -14.15 -1.50
CA ILE A 194 12.46 -12.89 -0.84
C ILE A 194 11.17 -13.05 -0.04
N PHE A 195 10.10 -13.56 -0.64
CA PHE A 195 8.81 -13.75 0.03
C PHE A 195 8.58 -15.23 0.30
N HIS A 196 8.11 -15.60 1.48
CA HIS A 196 7.89 -17.01 1.83
C HIS A 196 6.61 -17.22 2.67
N ARG A 197 5.81 -16.16 2.83
CA ARG A 197 4.50 -16.24 3.48
C ARG A 197 3.44 -15.57 2.61
N PRO A 198 2.18 -16.02 2.68
CA PRO A 198 1.09 -15.38 1.98
C PRO A 198 1.03 -13.87 2.27
N TYR A 199 0.67 -13.09 1.26
CA TYR A 199 0.47 -11.64 1.31
C TYR A 199 1.72 -10.78 1.57
N GLU A 200 2.93 -11.33 1.72
CA GLU A 200 4.11 -10.49 1.99
C GLU A 200 4.43 -9.52 0.84
N ALA A 201 4.34 -9.98 -0.41
CA ALA A 201 4.59 -9.14 -1.58
C ALA A 201 3.53 -8.02 -1.68
N GLU A 202 2.26 -8.37 -1.50
CA GLU A 202 1.13 -7.46 -1.52
C GLU A 202 1.22 -6.42 -0.39
N MET A 203 1.58 -6.84 0.83
CA MET A 203 1.76 -5.94 1.96
C MET A 203 2.97 -5.03 1.78
N LEU A 204 4.05 -5.49 1.13
CA LEU A 204 5.17 -4.62 0.76
C LEU A 204 4.73 -3.56 -0.25
N ALA A 205 3.99 -3.97 -1.29
CA ALA A 205 3.46 -3.04 -2.28
C ALA A 205 2.58 -1.96 -1.62
N VAL A 206 1.66 -2.34 -0.72
CA VAL A 206 0.83 -1.39 0.04
C VAL A 206 1.68 -0.46 0.91
N TYR A 207 2.71 -0.99 1.58
CA TYR A 207 3.62 -0.17 2.39
C TYR A 207 4.37 0.86 1.53
N LEU A 208 4.83 0.49 0.35
CA LEU A 208 5.54 1.39 -0.57
C LEU A 208 4.58 2.41 -1.24
N ILE A 209 3.36 2.03 -1.57
CA ILE A 209 2.30 2.95 -2.05
C ILE A 209 2.00 4.02 -0.98
N ARG A 210 1.98 3.61 0.29
CA ARG A 210 1.85 4.56 1.41
C ARG A 210 2.97 5.59 1.40
N LEU A 211 4.23 5.16 1.25
CA LEU A 211 5.38 6.06 1.17
C LEU A 211 5.27 7.00 -0.04
N PHE A 212 4.93 6.45 -1.20
CA PHE A 212 4.71 7.25 -2.41
C PHE A 212 3.66 8.33 -2.22
N SER A 213 2.56 8.04 -1.52
CA SER A 213 1.52 9.05 -1.26
C SER A 213 2.02 10.25 -0.46
N PHE A 214 2.92 10.04 0.51
CA PHE A 214 3.53 11.12 1.28
C PHE A 214 4.56 11.88 0.46
N ASP A 215 5.43 11.15 -0.24
CA ASP A 215 6.48 11.73 -1.06
C ASP A 215 5.90 12.59 -2.19
N MET A 216 4.79 12.15 -2.79
CA MET A 216 4.05 12.92 -3.79
C MET A 216 3.47 14.21 -3.21
N ALA A 217 2.84 14.15 -2.02
CA ALA A 217 2.30 15.35 -1.37
C ALA A 217 3.42 16.35 -1.02
N ASP A 218 4.51 15.87 -0.45
CA ASP A 218 5.71 16.66 -0.13
C ASP A 218 6.36 17.26 -1.39
N HIS A 219 6.40 16.52 -2.48
CA HIS A 219 6.93 16.98 -3.77
C HIS A 219 6.13 18.13 -4.34
N ILE A 220 4.81 17.94 -4.51
CA ILE A 220 3.93 18.99 -5.03
C ILE A 220 3.98 20.21 -4.10
N ALA A 221 4.03 19.99 -2.78
CA ALA A 221 4.08 21.08 -1.82
C ALA A 221 5.34 21.94 -1.99
N ARG A 222 6.50 21.29 -2.18
CA ARG A 222 7.79 21.94 -2.46
C ARG A 222 7.82 22.61 -3.83
N SER A 223 7.28 21.99 -4.87
CA SER A 223 7.18 22.62 -6.21
C SER A 223 6.36 23.90 -6.17
N ARG A 224 5.26 23.93 -5.40
CA ARG A 224 4.42 25.13 -5.23
C ARG A 224 5.08 26.26 -4.43
N SER A 225 5.89 25.93 -3.42
CA SER A 225 6.55 26.94 -2.58
C SER A 225 7.92 26.45 -2.06
N PRO A 226 8.98 26.50 -2.89
CA PRO A 226 10.27 25.90 -2.56
C PRO A 226 10.91 26.45 -1.27
N GLU A 227 10.68 27.73 -0.97
CA GLU A 227 11.28 28.40 0.19
C GLU A 227 10.50 28.19 1.50
N LYS A 228 9.20 27.89 1.41
CA LYS A 228 8.29 27.84 2.57
C LYS A 228 7.83 26.43 2.91
N ALA A 229 7.79 25.55 1.92
CA ALA A 229 7.21 24.23 2.08
C ALA A 229 7.92 23.42 3.17
N VAL A 230 7.13 22.75 4.01
CA VAL A 230 7.63 21.84 5.04
C VAL A 230 7.32 20.40 4.64
N ALA A 231 8.18 19.47 5.06
CA ALA A 231 7.90 18.05 4.92
C ALA A 231 6.79 17.62 5.89
N LEU A 232 5.99 16.63 5.48
CA LEU A 232 4.97 16.05 6.34
C LEU A 232 5.59 15.41 7.58
N ASP A 233 5.01 15.73 8.74
CA ASP A 233 5.46 15.26 10.04
C ASP A 233 5.34 13.73 10.20
N ASP A 234 6.32 13.13 10.87
CA ASP A 234 6.41 11.68 11.05
C ASP A 234 5.32 11.10 11.95
N GLU A 235 4.82 11.84 12.94
CA GLU A 235 3.69 11.40 13.77
C GLU A 235 2.40 11.33 12.94
N ILE A 236 2.18 12.30 12.05
CA ILE A 236 1.04 12.27 11.12
C ILE A 236 1.21 11.12 10.13
N LYS A 237 2.41 10.91 9.57
CA LYS A 237 2.68 9.75 8.71
C LYS A 237 2.31 8.46 9.43
N ARG A 238 2.74 8.24 10.68
CA ARG A 238 2.45 7.02 11.47
C ARG A 238 0.95 6.75 11.65
N ALA A 239 0.13 7.79 11.67
CA ALA A 239 -1.32 7.68 11.81
C ALA A 239 -2.04 7.30 10.50
N LEU A 240 -1.42 7.56 9.34
CA LEU A 240 -2.02 7.34 8.04
C LEU A 240 -1.69 5.95 7.48
N GLY A 241 -2.67 5.33 6.84
CA GLY A 241 -2.55 4.09 6.08
C GLY A 241 -2.80 4.31 4.58
N VAL A 242 -3.21 3.23 3.92
CA VAL A 242 -3.69 3.23 2.53
C VAL A 242 -5.12 2.67 2.57
N GLY A 243 -6.08 3.41 2.02
CA GLY A 243 -7.45 2.94 1.95
C GLY A 243 -7.56 1.76 0.98
N ASN A 244 -8.50 0.85 1.20
CA ASN A 244 -8.82 -0.23 0.27
C ASN A 244 -10.29 -0.15 -0.15
N ALA A 245 -10.58 -0.18 -1.45
CA ALA A 245 -11.94 -0.13 -1.98
C ALA A 245 -12.61 -1.52 -2.07
N THR A 246 -11.85 -2.62 -2.03
CA THR A 246 -12.40 -3.97 -2.15
C THR A 246 -12.61 -4.66 -0.80
N GLY A 247 -13.87 -4.73 -0.36
CA GLY A 247 -14.33 -5.61 0.73
C GLY A 247 -14.84 -6.98 0.25
N LEU A 248 -14.96 -7.17 -1.07
CA LEU A 248 -15.60 -8.36 -1.65
C LEU A 248 -14.77 -9.64 -1.55
N GLY A 249 -13.46 -9.58 -1.33
CA GLY A 249 -12.64 -10.81 -1.22
C GLY A 249 -12.95 -11.62 0.05
N MET A 250 -13.35 -10.95 1.12
CA MET A 250 -13.66 -11.61 2.38
C MET A 250 -15.00 -12.34 2.33
N ALA A 251 -16.05 -11.74 1.74
CA ALA A 251 -17.39 -12.33 1.79
C ALA A 251 -17.47 -13.77 1.22
N PRO A 252 -16.89 -14.11 0.05
CA PRO A 252 -16.82 -15.48 -0.45
C PRO A 252 -15.96 -16.39 0.43
N PHE A 253 -14.88 -15.88 1.04
CA PHE A 253 -14.06 -16.68 1.96
C PHE A 253 -14.83 -17.06 3.22
N LEU A 254 -15.57 -16.11 3.81
CA LEU A 254 -16.46 -16.32 4.95
C LEU A 254 -17.53 -17.38 4.64
N LEU A 255 -18.14 -17.28 3.45
CA LEU A 255 -19.15 -18.22 2.98
C LEU A 255 -18.56 -19.61 2.68
N GLY A 256 -17.33 -19.67 2.14
CA GLY A 256 -16.66 -20.91 1.78
C GLY A 256 -15.97 -21.65 2.93
N HIS A 257 -15.70 -20.98 4.04
CA HIS A 257 -14.97 -21.55 5.19
C HIS A 257 -15.67 -21.27 6.53
N PRO A 258 -16.97 -21.63 6.68
CA PRO A 258 -17.73 -21.33 7.90
C PRO A 258 -17.12 -21.95 9.17
N THR A 259 -16.44 -23.09 9.04
CA THR A 259 -15.75 -23.78 10.14
C THR A 259 -14.61 -22.97 10.75
N LEU A 260 -13.98 -22.05 10.01
CA LEU A 260 -12.93 -21.17 10.57
C LEU A 260 -13.50 -20.14 11.55
N PHE A 261 -14.77 -19.76 11.41
CA PHE A 261 -15.46 -18.84 12.33
C PHE A 261 -15.98 -19.54 13.58
N ASN A 262 -16.45 -20.78 13.43
CA ASN A 262 -16.91 -21.58 14.56
C ASN A 262 -15.79 -21.92 15.56
N ASN A 263 -14.53 -21.90 15.10
CA ASN A 263 -13.36 -22.23 15.90
C ASN A 263 -12.64 -20.99 16.46
N TRP A 264 -13.24 -19.80 16.36
CA TRP A 264 -12.69 -18.53 16.83
C TRP A 264 -13.35 -18.06 18.13
#